data_AF-A0A2M9TI39-F1
#
_entry.id   AF-A0A2M9TI39-F1
#
_cell.length_a   1.000
_cell.length_b   1.000
_cell.length_c   1.000
_cell.angle_alpha   90.00
_cell.angle_beta   90.00
_cell.angle_gamma   90.00
#
_symmetry.space_group_name_H-M   'P 1'
#
loop_
_entity.id
_entity.type
_entity.pdbx_description
1 polymer ?
#
loop_
_entity_poly.entity_id
_entity_poly.type
_entity_poly.pdbx_seq_one_letter_code
_entity_poly.pdbx_strand_id
1 'polypeptide(L)'
;MARPTMTAEAFEALQPRLSHLTLSTIEITREVLVEGKSQSEVARVRAAAKEIERGWRKVEVWLPPEMAEQVRKMEAEARAQLAREK
;
A
#
# COMPACT_ATOMS: atom_id res chain seq x y z
N MET A 1 15.06 -7.76 2.64
CA MET A 1 14.32 -8.74 3.46
C MET A 1 14.90 -8.74 4.88
N ALA A 2 14.13 -8.26 5.86
CA ALA A 2 14.50 -8.40 7.27
C ALA A 2 14.12 -9.80 7.77
N ARG A 3 14.70 -10.25 8.87
CA ARG A 3 14.35 -11.56 9.44
C ARG A 3 13.04 -11.41 10.25
N PRO A 4 12.02 -12.26 10.03
CA PRO A 4 10.85 -12.31 10.91
C PRO A 4 11.29 -12.48 12.36
N THR A 5 10.81 -11.61 13.24
CA THR A 5 11.23 -11.58 14.65
C THR A 5 10.22 -12.30 15.56
N MET A 6 8.97 -12.50 15.10
CA MET A 6 7.94 -13.25 15.81
C MET A 6 6.95 -13.92 14.84
N THR A 7 6.18 -14.90 15.33
CA THR A 7 5.13 -15.57 14.54
C THR A 7 3.82 -14.76 14.54
N ALA A 8 2.91 -15.10 13.62
CA ALA A 8 1.60 -14.48 13.57
C ALA A 8 0.80 -14.72 14.86
N GLU A 9 0.75 -15.95 15.39
CA GLU A 9 0.02 -16.20 16.64
C GLU A 9 0.58 -15.42 17.84
N ALA A 10 1.92 -15.30 17.92
CA ALA A 10 2.55 -14.52 18.97
C ALA A 10 2.20 -13.02 18.86
N PHE A 11 2.07 -12.50 17.65
CA PHE A 11 1.64 -11.13 17.41
C PHE A 11 0.15 -10.92 17.76
N GLU A 12 -0.72 -11.86 17.38
CA GLU A 12 -2.16 -11.78 17.70
C GLU A 12 -2.41 -11.81 19.22
N ALA A 13 -1.62 -12.58 19.97
CA ALA A 13 -1.67 -12.58 21.43
C ALA A 13 -1.34 -11.21 22.06
N LEU A 14 -0.64 -10.33 21.33
CA LEU A 14 -0.30 -8.97 21.77
C LEU A 14 -1.35 -7.92 21.39
N GLN A 15 -2.30 -8.23 20.49
CA GLN A 15 -3.32 -7.28 20.01
C GLN A 15 -4.08 -6.54 21.13
N PRO A 16 -4.52 -7.18 22.23
CA PRO A 16 -5.23 -6.47 23.31
C PRO A 16 -4.41 -5.33 23.91
N ARG A 17 -3.08 -5.50 23.95
CA ARG A 17 -2.13 -4.51 24.47
C ARG A 17 -1.81 -3.42 23.46
N LEU A 18 -1.98 -3.69 22.17
CA LEU A 18 -1.77 -2.75 21.07
C LEU A 18 -3.01 -1.90 20.76
N SER A 19 -4.13 -2.12 21.45
CA SER A 19 -5.42 -1.42 21.26
C SER A 19 -5.36 0.11 21.38
N HIS A 20 -4.32 0.65 22.02
CA HIS A 20 -4.08 2.09 22.14
C HIS A 20 -3.40 2.70 20.89
N LEU A 21 -2.88 1.88 19.98
CA LEU A 21 -2.23 2.32 18.76
C LEU A 21 -3.23 2.45 17.61
N THR A 22 -2.86 3.23 16.59
CA THR A 22 -3.65 3.31 15.37
C THR A 22 -3.59 2.00 14.59
N LEU A 23 -4.68 1.66 13.88
CA LEU A 23 -4.72 0.48 12.99
C LEU A 23 -3.55 0.45 12.01
N SER A 24 -3.20 1.62 11.44
CA SER A 24 -2.05 1.74 10.54
C SER A 24 -0.72 1.39 11.23
N THR A 25 -0.54 1.73 12.51
CA THR A 25 0.67 1.38 13.27
C THR A 25 0.75 -0.12 13.53
N ILE A 26 -0.40 -0.74 13.86
CA ILE A 26 -0.49 -2.18 14.11
C ILE A 26 -0.15 -2.96 12.82
N GLU A 27 -0.69 -2.55 11.68
CA GLU A 27 -0.39 -3.16 10.38
C GLU A 27 1.09 -3.08 10.01
N ILE A 28 1.72 -1.90 10.13
CA ILE A 28 3.15 -1.72 9.86
C ILE A 28 3.98 -2.62 10.76
N THR A 29 3.60 -2.72 12.03
CA THR A 29 4.31 -3.54 13.02
C THR A 29 4.19 -5.03 12.67
N ARG A 30 3.01 -5.48 12.21
CA ARG A 30 2.80 -6.86 11.73
C ARG A 30 3.65 -7.17 10.50
N GLU A 31 3.64 -6.28 9.51
CA GLU A 31 4.43 -6.40 8.28
C GLU A 31 5.93 -6.56 8.55
N VAL A 32 6.46 -5.88 9.56
CA VAL A 32 7.88 -5.95 9.89
C VAL A 32 8.21 -7.14 10.79
N LEU A 33 7.44 -7.34 11.87
CA LEU A 33 7.77 -8.32 12.90
C LEU A 33 7.36 -9.75 12.53
N VAL A 34 6.26 -9.91 11.79
CA VAL A 34 5.71 -11.22 11.38
C VAL A 34 6.12 -11.56 9.95
N GLU A 35 5.94 -10.63 9.01
CA GLU A 35 6.23 -10.90 7.59
C GLU A 35 7.70 -10.65 7.21
N GLY A 36 8.50 -10.09 8.13
CA GLY A 36 9.93 -9.85 7.89
C GLY A 36 10.22 -8.78 6.84
N LYS A 37 9.26 -7.91 6.52
CA LYS A 37 9.52 -6.79 5.60
C LYS A 37 10.47 -5.80 6.25
N SER A 38 11.35 -5.17 5.45
CA SER A 38 12.16 -4.07 5.96
C SER A 38 11.27 -2.89 6.30
N GLN A 39 11.53 -2.23 7.43
CA GLN A 39 10.85 -0.97 7.79
C GLN A 39 10.97 0.07 6.67
N SER A 40 12.13 0.15 6.02
CA SER A 40 12.38 1.06 4.90
C SER A 40 11.54 0.71 3.66
N GLU A 41 11.28 -0.57 3.41
CA GLU A 41 10.43 -1.03 2.29
C GLU A 41 8.96 -0.70 2.56
N VAL A 42 8.47 -1.01 3.77
CA VAL A 42 7.09 -0.69 4.19
C VAL A 42 6.83 0.82 4.15
N ALA A 43 7.79 1.63 4.61
CA ALA A 43 7.70 3.09 4.54
C ALA A 43 7.63 3.62 3.11
N ARG A 44 8.45 3.09 2.18
CA ARG A 44 8.42 3.47 0.76
C ARG A 44 7.10 3.12 0.09
N VAL A 45 6.59 1.91 0.33
CA VAL A 45 5.31 1.46 -0.24
C VAL A 45 4.15 2.32 0.27
N ARG A 46 4.09 2.60 1.57
CA ARG A 46 3.02 3.45 2.13
C ARG A 46 3.15 4.92 1.72
N ALA A 47 4.37 5.44 1.56
CA ALA A 47 4.57 6.77 0.98
C ALA A 47 4.06 6.84 -0.47
N ALA A 48 4.39 5.84 -1.28
CA ALA A 48 3.86 5.73 -2.65
C ALA A 48 2.33 5.60 -2.67
N ALA A 49 1.74 4.83 -1.75
CA ALA A 49 0.29 4.71 -1.62
C ALA A 49 -0.37 6.04 -1.25
N LYS A 50 0.19 6.79 -0.28
CA LYS A 50 -0.31 8.12 0.11
C LYS A 50 -0.21 9.16 -1.01
N GLU A 51 0.84 9.10 -1.82
CA GLU A 51 0.98 9.96 -3.01
C GLU A 51 -0.10 9.66 -4.04
N ILE A 52 -0.46 8.38 -4.23
CA ILE A 52 -1.58 7.98 -5.08
C ILE A 52 -2.90 8.46 -4.45
N GLU A 53 -3.11 8.31 -3.14
CA GLU A 53 -4.34 8.74 -2.47
C GLU A 53 -4.60 10.26 -2.54
N ARG A 54 -3.57 11.09 -2.74
CA ARG A 54 -3.74 12.53 -2.96
C ARG A 54 -4.33 12.79 -4.36
N GLY A 55 -5.65 12.70 -4.47
CA GLY A 55 -6.42 13.10 -5.65
C GLY A 55 -6.71 11.98 -6.65
N TRP A 56 -6.11 10.79 -6.51
CA TRP A 56 -6.45 9.64 -7.38
C TRP A 56 -7.51 8.75 -6.75
N ARG A 57 -8.38 8.20 -7.60
CA ARG A 57 -9.45 7.27 -7.21
C ARG A 57 -9.35 6.00 -8.05
N LYS A 58 -9.29 4.84 -7.39
CA LYS A 58 -9.41 3.54 -8.06
C LYS A 58 -10.87 3.30 -8.43
N VAL A 59 -11.13 2.97 -9.70
CA VAL A 59 -12.46 2.64 -10.23
C VAL A 59 -12.38 1.29 -10.95
N GLU A 60 -13.25 0.35 -10.58
CA GLU A 60 -13.37 -0.97 -11.23
C GLU A 60 -14.78 -1.10 -11.80
N VAL A 61 -14.91 -1.07 -13.14
CA VAL A 61 -16.18 -1.16 -13.87
C VAL A 61 -16.00 -1.94 -15.17
N TRP A 62 -17.04 -2.65 -15.60
CA TRP A 62 -17.06 -3.28 -16.92
C TRP A 62 -17.38 -2.23 -17.99
N LEU A 63 -16.51 -2.12 -18.98
CA LEU A 63 -16.60 -1.13 -20.05
C LEU A 63 -16.58 -1.83 -21.42
N PRO A 64 -17.27 -1.28 -22.44
CA PRO A 64 -17.07 -1.67 -23.82
C PRO A 64 -15.60 -1.49 -24.25
N PRO A 65 -15.09 -2.28 -25.21
CA PRO A 65 -13.68 -2.29 -25.59
C PRO A 65 -13.16 -0.91 -26.02
N GLU A 66 -13.97 -0.12 -26.73
CA GLU A 66 -13.59 1.23 -27.15
C GLU A 66 -13.32 2.18 -25.96
N MET A 67 -14.14 2.10 -24.91
CA MET A 67 -13.95 2.90 -23.69
C MET A 67 -12.77 2.40 -22.86
N ALA A 68 -12.51 1.09 -22.85
CA ALA A 68 -11.34 0.52 -22.19
C ALA A 68 -10.04 1.05 -22.82
N GLU A 69 -9.97 1.15 -24.15
CA GLU A 69 -8.82 1.74 -24.86
C GLU A 69 -8.64 3.23 -24.52
N GLN A 70 -9.74 3.98 -24.40
CA GLN A 70 -9.67 5.39 -24.01
C GLN A 70 -9.15 5.58 -22.58
N VAL A 71 -9.61 4.75 -21.62
CA VAL A 71 -9.13 4.78 -20.23
C VAL A 71 -7.66 4.36 -20.17
N ARG A 72 -7.23 3.35 -20.94
CA ARG A 72 -5.81 2.94 -21.03
C ARG A 72 -4.90 4.07 -21.54
N LYS A 73 -5.35 4.84 -22.54
CA LYS A 73 -4.61 6.01 -23.02
C LYS A 73 -4.50 7.09 -21.94
N MET A 74 -5.61 7.39 -21.27
CA MET A 74 -5.64 8.37 -20.19
C MET A 74 -4.75 7.96 -19.01
N GLU A 75 -4.76 6.68 -18.62
CA GLU A 75 -3.87 6.12 -17.59
C GLU A 75 -2.40 6.28 -17.99
N ALA A 76 -2.06 5.96 -19.24
CA ALA A 76 -0.70 6.08 -19.75
C ALA A 76 -0.18 7.53 -19.75
N GLU A 77 -1.02 8.47 -20.17
CA GLU A 77 -0.70 9.91 -20.15
C GLU A 77 -0.52 10.43 -18.72
N ALA A 78 -1.46 10.10 -17.82
CA ALA A 78 -1.40 10.53 -16.44
C ALA A 78 -0.18 9.93 -15.70
N ARG A 79 0.17 8.67 -16.00
CA ARG A 79 1.40 8.03 -15.52
C ARG A 79 2.66 8.69 -16.07
N ALA A 80 2.67 9.11 -17.34
CA ALA A 80 3.78 9.81 -17.95
C ALA A 80 3.97 11.22 -17.35
N GLN A 81 2.87 11.92 -17.04
CA GLN A 81 2.91 13.21 -16.36
C GLN A 81 3.52 13.10 -14.96
N LEU A 82 3.07 12.13 -14.14
CA LEU A 82 3.67 11.84 -12.84
C LEU A 82 5.16 11.50 -12.90
N ALA A 83 5.62 10.84 -13.97
CA ALA A 83 7.03 10.51 -14.16
C ALA A 83 7.90 11.71 -14.56
N ARG A 84 7.30 12.77 -15.13
CA ARG A 84 7.98 14.03 -15.47
C ARG A 84 8.07 15.00 -14.30
N GLU A 85 7.15 14.89 -13.34
CA GLU A 85 7.10 15.72 -12.14
C GLU A 85 7.96 15.18 -10.98
N LYS A 86 8.55 13.99 -11.14
CA LYS A 86 9.55 13.39 -10.24
C LYS A 86 10.98 13.70 -10.67
#